data_AF-A0A6A6NXM7-F1
#
_entry.id   AF-A0A6A6NXM7-F1
#
_cell.length_a   1.000
_cell.length_b   1.000
_cell.length_c   1.000
_cell.angle_alpha   90.00
_cell.angle_beta   90.00
_cell.angle_gamma   90.00
#
_symmetry.space_group_name_H-M   'P 1'
#
loop_
_entity.id
_entity.type
_entity.pdbx_description
1 polymer ?
#
loop_
_entity_poly.entity_id
_entity_poly.type
_entity_poly.pdbx_seq_one_letter_code
_entity_poly.pdbx_strand_id
1 'polypeptide(L)'
;VLGVPAVLLGQAVRSTAMWQAGPNFDHQVQFQRRPGHRLVDSGVYAWLRHPSYFGYFYWATGLQVAVGNVLSLLVYAATLSWFFSHRIRREEKYLVDFFGDEYVKYRQRTRVWIPGVWS
;
A
#
# COMPACT_ATOMS: atom_id res chain seq x y z
N VAL A 1 4.74 -25.81 -2.89
CA VAL A 1 3.68 -24.77 -2.76
C VAL A 1 4.29 -23.40 -2.99
N LEU A 2 4.34 -22.92 -4.25
CA LEU A 2 5.15 -21.74 -4.62
C LEU A 2 4.53 -20.39 -4.22
N GLY A 3 3.22 -20.34 -3.91
CA GLY A 3 2.52 -19.10 -3.53
C GLY A 3 2.48 -18.78 -2.03
N VAL A 4 2.69 -19.77 -1.16
CA VAL A 4 2.60 -19.60 0.31
C VAL A 4 3.62 -18.60 0.86
N PRO A 5 4.88 -18.56 0.41
CA PRO A 5 5.82 -17.53 0.87
C PRO A 5 5.34 -16.10 0.57
N ALA A 6 4.75 -15.87 -0.60
CA ALA A 6 4.21 -14.57 -0.99
C ALA A 6 2.98 -14.18 -0.16
N VAL A 7 2.11 -15.14 0.14
CA VAL A 7 0.96 -14.93 1.04
C VAL A 7 1.40 -14.55 2.45
N LEU A 8 2.38 -15.28 3.00
CA LEU A 8 2.90 -15.02 4.35
C LEU A 8 3.63 -13.68 4.42
N LEU A 9 4.45 -13.35 3.43
CA LEU A 9 5.11 -12.03 3.32
C LEU A 9 4.10 -10.89 3.19
N GLY A 10 3.11 -11.02 2.29
CA GLY A 10 2.08 -10.00 2.10
C GLY A 10 1.24 -9.79 3.36
N GLN A 11 0.87 -10.88 4.03
CA GLN A 11 0.14 -10.83 5.30
C GLN A 11 0.99 -10.22 6.42
N ALA A 12 2.26 -10.60 6.53
CA ALA A 12 3.17 -10.04 7.53
C ALA A 12 3.34 -8.53 7.35
N VAL A 13 3.62 -8.08 6.12
CA VAL A 13 3.78 -6.65 5.80
C VAL A 13 2.49 -5.88 6.09
N ARG A 14 1.32 -6.46 5.75
CA ARG A 14 0.02 -5.85 6.06
C ARG A 14 -0.19 -5.73 7.57
N SER A 15 0.06 -6.79 8.33
CA SER A 15 -0.08 -6.80 9.79
C SER A 15 0.87 -5.82 10.46
N THR A 16 2.13 -5.75 10.02
CA THR A 16 3.09 -4.77 10.54
C THR A 16 2.69 -3.35 10.18
N ALA A 17 2.15 -3.11 8.97
CA ALA A 17 1.66 -1.80 8.55
C ALA A 17 0.47 -1.33 9.41
N MET A 18 -0.46 -2.24 9.72
CA MET A 18 -1.59 -1.97 10.61
C MET A 18 -1.12 -1.69 12.04
N TRP A 19 -0.19 -2.51 12.54
CA TRP A 19 0.37 -2.36 13.87
C TRP A 19 1.18 -1.05 14.04
N GLN A 20 1.98 -0.72 13.02
CA GLN A 20 2.85 0.45 13.03
C GLN A 20 2.10 1.76 12.77
N ALA A 21 0.99 1.70 12.02
CA ALA A 21 0.06 2.80 11.93
C ALA A 21 -0.78 2.98 13.21
N GLY A 22 -1.01 1.92 14.00
CA GLY A 22 -1.65 2.01 15.32
C GLY A 22 -2.96 2.81 15.28
N PRO A 23 -3.17 3.85 16.13
CA PRO A 23 -4.36 4.71 16.10
C PRO A 23 -4.44 5.65 14.88
N ASN A 24 -3.41 5.73 14.05
CA ASN A 24 -3.44 6.41 12.75
C ASN A 24 -3.84 5.47 11.60
N PHE A 25 -4.03 4.16 11.86
CA PHE A 25 -4.59 3.24 10.88
C PHE A 25 -6.11 3.40 10.83
N ASP A 26 -6.58 4.13 9.84
CA ASP A 26 -8.00 4.17 9.51
C ASP A 26 -8.21 3.45 8.18
N HIS A 27 -9.27 2.66 8.10
CA HIS A 27 -9.70 2.03 6.85
C HIS A 27 -10.25 3.06 5.85
N GLN A 28 -10.48 4.29 6.33
CA GLN A 28 -10.87 5.45 5.54
C GLN A 28 -9.62 6.30 5.24
N VAL A 29 -9.48 6.74 3.98
CA VAL A 29 -8.56 7.82 3.62
C VAL A 29 -8.90 9.01 4.54
N GLN A 30 -7.96 9.43 5.37
CA GLN A 30 -8.18 10.53 6.31
C GLN A 30 -8.23 11.83 5.52
N PHE A 31 -9.45 12.27 5.17
CA PHE A 31 -9.71 13.54 4.48
C PHE A 31 -9.66 14.76 5.41
N GLN A 32 -9.34 14.57 6.70
CA GLN A 32 -9.26 15.65 7.69
C GLN A 32 -7.99 15.56 8.52
N ARG A 33 -7.22 16.66 8.50
CA ARG A 33 -6.09 16.88 9.40
C ARG A 33 -6.62 17.00 10.84
N ARG A 34 -6.52 15.93 11.62
CA ARG A 34 -6.70 16.01 13.07
C ARG A 34 -5.58 16.89 13.68
N PRO A 35 -5.85 17.68 14.73
CA PRO A 35 -4.81 18.45 15.39
C PRO A 35 -3.72 17.49 15.89
N GLY A 36 -2.49 17.63 15.39
CA GLY A 36 -1.36 16.74 15.73
C GLY A 36 -1.06 15.61 14.75
N HIS A 37 -1.79 15.48 13.62
CA HIS A 37 -1.46 14.51 12.57
C HIS A 37 -0.12 14.88 11.92
N ARG A 38 0.94 14.13 12.23
CA ARG A 38 2.26 14.24 11.62
C ARG A 38 2.43 13.14 10.57
N LEU A 39 3.22 13.44 9.54
CA LEU A 39 3.57 12.43 8.54
C LEU A 39 4.38 11.31 9.21
N VAL A 40 3.88 10.08 9.14
CA VAL A 40 4.61 8.91 9.64
C VAL A 40 5.52 8.42 8.53
N ASP A 41 6.82 8.61 8.70
CA ASP A 41 7.85 8.26 7.72
C ASP A 41 8.86 7.22 8.22
N SER A 42 8.57 6.56 9.34
CA SER A 42 9.45 5.60 10.01
C SER A 42 8.99 4.15 9.82
N GLY A 43 9.93 3.21 9.97
CA GLY A 43 9.65 1.78 9.84
C GLY A 43 9.28 1.37 8.41
N VAL A 44 8.19 0.62 8.23
CA VAL A 44 7.75 0.20 6.87
C VAL A 44 7.37 1.41 6.02
N TYR A 45 6.85 2.48 6.63
CA TYR A 45 6.53 3.73 5.94
C TYR A 45 7.77 4.49 5.44
N ALA A 46 8.98 4.18 5.92
CA ALA A 46 10.22 4.76 5.38
C ALA A 46 10.56 4.23 3.97
N TRP A 47 10.03 3.05 3.62
CA TRP A 47 10.30 2.36 2.35
C TRP A 47 9.09 2.39 1.42
N LEU A 48 7.91 2.16 2.01
CA LEU A 48 6.64 2.03 1.33
C LEU A 48 5.69 3.15 1.74
N ARG A 49 5.24 3.98 0.79
CA ARG A 49 4.23 5.00 1.08
C ARG A 49 2.83 4.45 1.29
N HIS A 50 2.55 3.27 0.74
CA HIS A 50 1.29 2.56 0.94
C HIS A 50 1.52 1.06 1.25
N PRO A 51 2.05 0.74 2.44
CA PRO A 51 2.44 -0.62 2.77
C PRO A 51 1.24 -1.58 2.88
N SER A 52 0.06 -1.09 3.24
CA SER A 52 -1.15 -1.91 3.29
C SER A 52 -1.68 -2.30 1.92
N TYR A 53 -1.58 -1.40 0.92
CA TYR A 53 -1.93 -1.73 -0.47
C TYR A 53 -0.94 -2.73 -1.06
N PHE A 54 0.37 -2.54 -0.78
CA PHE A 54 1.40 -3.51 -1.12
C PHE A 54 1.06 -4.88 -0.51
N GLY A 55 0.85 -4.95 0.80
CA GLY A 55 0.55 -6.21 1.48
C GLY A 55 -0.68 -6.92 0.92
N TYR A 56 -1.76 -6.20 0.62
CA TYR A 56 -2.95 -6.79 0.02
C TYR A 56 -2.73 -7.28 -1.41
N PHE A 57 -2.00 -6.53 -2.24
CA PHE A 57 -1.68 -6.94 -3.60
C PHE A 57 -0.97 -8.30 -3.60
N TYR A 58 0.13 -8.41 -2.85
CA TYR A 58 0.93 -9.63 -2.78
C TYR A 58 0.21 -10.79 -2.09
N TRP A 59 -0.63 -10.50 -1.09
CA TRP A 59 -1.49 -11.50 -0.47
C TRP A 59 -2.49 -12.08 -1.48
N ALA A 60 -3.20 -11.22 -2.21
CA ALA A 60 -4.22 -11.65 -3.16
C ALA A 60 -3.61 -12.41 -4.35
N THR A 61 -2.52 -11.90 -4.94
CA THR A 61 -1.83 -12.58 -6.05
C THR A 61 -1.13 -13.85 -5.59
N GLY A 62 -0.50 -13.85 -4.41
CA GLY A 62 0.14 -15.03 -3.83
C GLY A 62 -0.84 -16.18 -3.58
N LEU A 63 -2.09 -15.86 -3.20
CA LEU A 63 -3.15 -16.86 -3.04
C LEU A 63 -3.49 -17.53 -4.37
N GLN A 64 -3.60 -16.76 -5.46
CA GLN A 64 -3.85 -17.32 -6.79
C GLN A 64 -2.70 -18.22 -7.27
N VAL A 65 -1.45 -17.85 -6.96
CA VAL A 65 -0.28 -18.71 -7.22
C VAL A 65 -0.34 -20.00 -6.40
N ALA A 66 -0.78 -19.94 -5.13
CA ALA A 66 -0.89 -21.11 -4.27
C ALA A 66 -1.95 -22.11 -4.77
N VAL A 67 -3.06 -21.59 -5.31
CA VAL A 67 -4.13 -22.39 -5.94
C VAL A 67 -3.75 -22.88 -7.35
N GLY A 68 -2.69 -22.31 -7.95
CA GLY A 68 -2.23 -22.66 -9.29
C GLY A 68 -3.09 -22.09 -10.42
N ASN A 69 -3.94 -21.10 -10.13
CA ASN A 69 -4.84 -20.52 -11.13
C ASN A 69 -4.20 -19.30 -11.80
N VAL A 70 -3.51 -19.54 -12.91
CA VAL A 70 -2.79 -18.50 -13.67
C VAL A 70 -3.73 -17.47 -14.28
N LEU A 71 -4.93 -17.87 -14.72
CA LEU A 71 -5.91 -16.93 -15.27
C LEU A 71 -6.40 -15.95 -14.20
N SER A 72 -6.80 -16.47 -13.04
CA SER A 72 -7.19 -15.64 -11.90
C SER A 72 -6.05 -14.77 -11.42
N LEU A 73 -4.80 -15.27 -11.42
CA LEU A 73 -3.63 -14.47 -11.08
C LEU A 73 -3.52 -13.23 -11.97
N LEU A 74 -3.60 -13.39 -13.29
CA LEU A 74 -3.49 -12.27 -14.23
C LEU A 74 -4.63 -11.27 -14.08
N VAL A 75 -5.87 -11.77 -13.93
CA VAL A 75 -7.06 -10.93 -13.71
C VAL A 75 -6.94 -10.13 -12.41
N TYR A 76 -6.53 -10.78 -11.31
CA TYR A 76 -6.34 -10.12 -10.02
C TYR A 76 -5.20 -9.11 -10.08
N ALA A 77 -4.05 -9.47 -10.64
CA ALA A 77 -2.92 -8.56 -10.75
C ALA A 77 -3.30 -7.31 -11.55
N ALA A 78 -3.91 -7.46 -12.74
CA ALA A 78 -4.32 -6.33 -13.56
C ALA A 78 -5.38 -5.45 -12.87
N THR A 79 -6.41 -6.07 -12.29
CA THR A 79 -7.52 -5.35 -11.62
C THR A 79 -7.03 -4.59 -10.40
N LEU A 80 -6.21 -5.24 -9.55
CA LEU A 80 -5.67 -4.60 -8.34
C LEU A 80 -4.67 -3.51 -8.68
N SER A 81 -3.79 -3.72 -9.66
CA SER A 81 -2.87 -2.69 -10.14
C SER A 81 -3.62 -1.45 -10.62
N TRP A 82 -4.67 -1.62 -11.43
CA TRP A 82 -5.48 -0.50 -11.90
C TRP A 82 -6.22 0.21 -10.75
N PHE A 83 -6.87 -0.56 -9.88
CA PHE A 83 -7.63 -0.04 -8.75
C PHE A 83 -6.74 0.75 -7.78
N PHE A 84 -5.60 0.18 -7.38
CA PHE A 84 -4.65 0.86 -6.49
C PHE A 84 -4.00 2.06 -7.17
N SER A 85 -3.67 1.99 -8.46
CA SER A 85 -3.11 3.13 -9.20
C SER A 85 -4.05 4.33 -9.21
N HIS A 86 -5.35 4.10 -9.37
CA HIS A 86 -6.36 5.17 -9.33
C HIS A 86 -6.59 5.70 -7.90
N ARG A 87 -6.70 4.79 -6.92
CA ARG A 87 -6.91 5.15 -5.51
C ARG A 87 -5.74 5.95 -4.93
N ILE A 88 -4.52 5.46 -5.12
CA ILE A 88 -3.28 6.09 -4.64
C ILE A 88 -3.16 7.49 -5.24
N ARG A 89 -3.33 7.66 -6.55
CA ARG A 89 -3.24 8.99 -7.18
C ARG A 89 -4.21 10.01 -6.57
N ARG A 90 -5.43 9.59 -6.22
CA ARG A 90 -6.41 10.47 -5.57
C ARG A 90 -5.99 10.78 -4.13
N GLU A 91 -5.56 9.77 -3.39
CA GLU A 91 -5.12 9.91 -2.00
C GLU A 91 -3.88 10.80 -1.87
N GLU A 92 -2.88 10.61 -2.74
CA GLU A 92 -1.67 11.45 -2.78
C GLU A 92 -1.98 12.91 -3.06
N LYS A 93 -2.99 13.21 -3.89
CA LYS A 93 -3.41 14.59 -4.14
C LYS A 93 -3.85 15.27 -2.84
N TYR A 94 -4.68 14.61 -2.03
CA TYR A 94 -5.09 15.13 -0.73
C TYR A 94 -3.92 15.22 0.25
N LEU A 95 -3.00 14.25 0.23
CA LEU A 95 -1.81 14.27 1.09
C LEU A 95 -0.87 15.45 0.76
N VAL A 96 -0.71 15.78 -0.53
CA VAL A 96 -0.01 17.00 -0.95
C VAL A 96 -0.77 18.24 -0.47
N ASP A 97 -2.09 18.28 -0.57
CA ASP A 97 -2.88 19.41 -0.09
C ASP A 97 -2.78 19.58 1.45
N PHE A 98 -2.62 18.50 2.22
CA PHE A 98 -2.53 18.53 3.68
C PHE A 98 -1.13 18.84 4.23
N PHE A 99 -0.09 18.26 3.61
CA PHE A 99 1.28 18.28 4.13
C PHE A 99 2.25 19.07 3.23
N GLY A 100 1.82 19.48 2.03
CA GLY A 100 2.61 20.28 1.10
C GLY A 100 3.95 19.65 0.76
N ASP A 101 5.02 20.45 0.87
CA ASP A 101 6.39 20.07 0.55
C ASP A 101 6.93 18.89 1.39
N GLU A 102 6.41 18.70 2.61
CA GLU A 102 6.81 17.58 3.46
C GLU A 102 6.45 16.24 2.80
N TYR A 103 5.26 16.16 2.21
CA TYR A 103 4.83 14.98 1.47
C TYR A 103 5.55 14.83 0.13
N VAL A 104 5.86 15.93 -0.56
CA VAL A 104 6.63 15.88 -1.80
C VAL A 104 8.01 15.28 -1.56
N LYS A 105 8.71 15.71 -0.50
CA LYS A 105 10.00 15.13 -0.08
C LYS A 105 9.85 13.67 0.33
N TYR A 106 8.78 13.33 1.03
CA TYR A 106 8.49 11.95 1.41
C TYR A 106 8.23 11.03 0.22
N ARG A 107 7.48 11.50 -0.78
CA ARG A 107 7.21 10.75 -2.00
C ARG A 107 8.47 10.48 -2.81
N GLN A 108 9.46 11.39 -2.80
CA GLN A 108 10.73 11.20 -3.51
C GLN A 108 11.59 10.08 -2.90
N ARG A 109 11.52 9.87 -1.58
CA ARG A 109 12.30 8.82 -0.88
C ARG A 109 11.57 7.48 -0.76
N THR A 110 10.28 7.41 -1.08
CA THR A 110 9.45 6.21 -0.89
C THR A 110 8.82 5.70 -2.19
N ARG A 111 8.47 4.41 -2.22
CA ARG A 111 7.84 3.77 -3.39
C ARG A 111 6.57 3.03 -3.00
N VAL A 112 5.74 2.67 -3.98
CA VAL A 112 4.54 1.83 -3.76
C VAL A 112 4.85 0.34 -3.90
N TRP A 113 5.80 -0.02 -4.77
CA TRP A 113 6.17 -1.41 -5.09
C TRP A 113 5.01 -2.29 -5.59
N ILE A 114 4.00 -1.69 -6.25
CA ILE A 114 2.94 -2.42 -6.97
C ILE A 114 3.19 -2.26 -8.48
N PRO A 115 3.29 -3.36 -9.25
CA PRO A 115 3.44 -3.30 -10.71
C PRO A 115 2.30 -2.49 -11.36
N GLY A 116 2.63 -1.56 -12.26
CA GLY A 116 1.64 -0.71 -12.93
C GLY A 116 1.14 0.49 -12.11
N VAL A 117 1.62 0.66 -10.88
CA VAL A 117 1.43 1.89 -10.10
C VAL A 117 2.70 2.72 -10.21
N TRP A 118 2.61 3.86 -10.90
CA TRP A 118 3.72 4.79 -11.08
C TRP A 118 4.09 5.43 -9.73
N SER A 119 5.36 5.29 -9.34
CA SER A 119 5.95 5.93 -8.16
C SER A 119 6.20 7.41 -8.39
#